data_AF-A0A1H0RIW5-F1
#
_entry.id   AF-A0A1H0RIW5-F1
#
_cell.length_a   1.000
_cell.length_b   1.000
_cell.length_c   1.000
_cell.angle_alpha   90.00
_cell.angle_beta   90.00
_cell.angle_gamma   90.00
#
_symmetry.space_group_name_H-M   'P 1'
#
loop_
_entity.id
_entity.type
_entity.pdbx_description
1 polymer ?
#
loop_
_entity_poly.entity_id
_entity_poly.type
_entity_poly.pdbx_seq_one_letter_code
_entity_poly.pdbx_strand_id
1 'polypeptide(L)' 'MTIAQIRAALIAKFGARKYRITASGDIHAFGTMPNSDVEGWFFAGHVGTITPEELA' A
#
# COMPACT_ATOMS: atom_id res chain seq x y z
N MET A 1 -7.50 11.05 3.26
CA MET A 1 -6.28 11.47 2.53
C MET A 1 -6.62 11.61 1.05
N THR A 2 -5.90 12.45 0.30
CA THR A 2 -6.00 12.46 -1.17
C THR A 2 -5.22 11.29 -1.77
N ILE A 3 -5.55 10.89 -3.00
CA ILE A 3 -4.79 9.86 -3.74
C ILE A 3 -3.29 10.21 -3.84
N ALA A 4 -2.96 11.50 -3.98
CA ALA A 4 -1.57 11.95 -4.02
C ALA A 4 -0.83 11.71 -2.70
N GLN A 5 -1.48 11.97 -1.56
CA GLN A 5 -0.92 11.70 -0.24
C GLN A 5 -0.73 10.20 0.01
N ILE A 6 -1.71 9.38 -0.40
CA ILE A 6 -1.61 7.91 -0.30
C ILE A 6 -0.43 7.40 -1.12
N ARG A 7 -0.27 7.88 -2.36
CA ARG A 7 0.88 7.53 -3.21
C ARG A 7 2.20 7.92 -2.57
N ALA A 8 2.31 9.12 -1.99
CA ALA A 8 3.52 9.56 -1.31
C ALA A 8 3.88 8.65 -0.12
N ALA A 9 2.89 8.29 0.71
CA ALA A 9 3.09 7.40 1.84
C ALA A 9 3.47 5.97 1.40
N LEU A 10 2.81 5.43 0.36
CA LEU A 10 3.16 4.13 -0.22
C LEU A 10 4.58 4.10 -0.79
N ILE A 11 5.02 5.19 -1.43
CA ILE A 11 6.41 5.33 -1.90
C ILE A 11 7.38 5.34 -0.72
N ALA A 12 7.06 6.06 0.35
CA ALA A 12 7.93 6.12 1.53
C ALA A 12 8.06 4.76 2.23
N LYS A 13 6.96 4.01 2.36
CA LYS A 13 6.90 2.73 3.07
C LYS A 13 7.44 1.55 2.26
N PHE A 14 6.97 1.41 1.01
CA PHE A 14 7.30 0.25 0.18
C PHE A 14 8.36 0.54 -0.87
N GLY A 15 8.52 1.81 -1.27
CA GLY A 15 9.40 2.22 -2.36
C GLY A 15 8.64 2.53 -3.66
N ALA A 16 9.29 3.29 -4.53
CA ALA A 16 8.75 3.57 -5.86
C ALA A 16 8.54 2.26 -6.66
N ARG A 17 7.40 2.14 -7.35
CA ARG A 17 7.00 0.98 -8.17
C ARG A 17 6.73 -0.33 -7.40
N LYS A 18 6.79 -0.31 -6.07
CA LYS A 18 6.45 -1.44 -5.20
C LYS A 18 5.01 -1.38 -4.65
N TYR A 19 4.13 -0.63 -5.30
CA TYR A 19 2.71 -0.58 -4.98
C TYR A 19 1.85 -0.41 -6.24
N ARG A 20 0.58 -0.80 -6.14
CA ARG A 20 -0.46 -0.62 -7.15
C ARG A 20 -1.76 -0.20 -6.48
N ILE A 21 -2.48 0.72 -7.09
CA ILE A 21 -3.83 1.11 -6.69
C ILE A 21 -4.75 0.69 -7.85
N THR A 22 -5.72 -0.17 -7.59
CA THR A 22 -6.69 -0.63 -8.61
C THR A 22 -7.70 0.48 -8.91
N ALA A 23 -8.45 0.35 -10.01
CA ALA A 23 -9.54 1.28 -10.32
C ALA A 23 -10.64 1.27 -9.24
N SER A 24 -10.81 0.13 -8.56
CA SER A 24 -11.75 -0.04 -7.45
C SER A 24 -11.28 0.63 -6.15
N GLY A 25 -9.99 1.02 -6.05
CA GLY A 25 -9.42 1.62 -4.85
C GLY A 25 -8.61 0.66 -3.97
N ASP A 26 -8.43 -0.59 -4.37
CA ASP A 26 -7.60 -1.56 -3.63
C ASP A 26 -6.12 -1.23 -3.76
N ILE A 27 -5.41 -1.30 -2.65
CA ILE A 27 -3.99 -1.05 -2.56
C ILE A 27 -3.29 -2.39 -2.42
N HIS A 28 -2.42 -2.69 -3.37
CA HIS A 28 -1.52 -3.84 -3.31
C HIS A 28 -0.09 -3.34 -3.17
N ALA A 29 0.65 -3.88 -2.22
CA ALA A 29 2.06 -3.57 -1.99
C ALA A 29 2.92 -4.80 -2.27
N PHE A 30 4.16 -4.57 -2.66
CA PHE A 30 5.18 -5.61 -2.84
C PHE A 30 6.18 -5.55 -1.70
N GLY A 31 6.33 -6.67 -0.99
CA GLY A 31 7.26 -6.82 0.12
C GLY A 31 7.02 -8.11 0.89
N THR A 32 7.54 -8.19 2.10
CA THR A 32 7.33 -9.33 3.00
C THR A 32 5.89 -9.33 3.51
N MET A 33 5.17 -10.42 3.25
CA MET A 33 3.80 -10.60 3.73
C MET A 33 3.76 -10.76 5.25
N PRO A 34 2.87 -10.03 5.96
CA PRO A 34 2.81 -10.07 7.42
C PRO A 34 2.52 -11.45 8.02
N ASN A 35 1.80 -12.31 7.31
CA ASN A 35 1.30 -13.58 7.85
C ASN A 35 2.14 -14.79 7.45
N SER A 36 3.07 -14.64 6.50
CA SER A 36 3.81 -15.77 5.91
C SER A 36 5.32 -15.53 5.80
N ASP A 37 5.80 -14.31 6.06
CA ASP A 37 7.19 -13.90 5.87
C ASP A 37 7.75 -14.12 4.45
N VAL A 38 6.86 -14.38 3.48
CA VAL A 38 7.21 -14.56 2.07
C VAL A 38 7.19 -13.22 1.36
N GLU A 39 8.17 -12.96 0.50
CA GLU A 39 8.17 -11.78 -0.35
C GLU A 39 7.18 -11.94 -1.52
N GLY A 40 6.27 -10.98 -1.69
CA GLY A 40 5.28 -11.02 -2.75
C GLY A 40 4.35 -9.81 -2.78
N TRP A 41 3.38 -9.84 -3.69
CA TRP A 41 2.31 -8.86 -3.75
C TRP A 41 1.21 -9.23 -2.75
N PHE A 42 0.85 -8.32 -1.87
CA PHE A 42 -0.21 -8.52 -0.89
C PHE A 42 -1.14 -7.32 -0.80
N PHE A 43 -2.36 -7.56 -0.30
CA PHE A 43 -3.34 -6.53 -0.04
C PHE A 43 -2.91 -5.68 1.17
N ALA A 44 -2.72 -4.39 0.95
CA ALA A 44 -2.23 -3.45 1.95
C ALA A 44 -3.32 -2.50 2.46
N GLY A 45 -4.51 -2.48 1.84
CA GLY A 45 -5.64 -1.67 2.28
C GLY A 45 -6.45 -1.08 1.13
N HIS A 46 -7.27 -0.07 1.42
CA HIS A 46 -8.16 0.55 0.44
C HIS A 46 -8.15 2.08 0.57
N VAL A 47 -8.17 2.80 -0.55
CA VAL A 47 -8.02 4.27 -0.64
C VAL A 47 -9.03 5.05 0.22
N GLY A 48 -10.18 4.46 0.54
CA GLY A 48 -11.23 5.07 1.38
C GLY A 48 -11.21 4.71 2.87
N THR A 49 -10.44 3.72 3.28
CA THR A 49 -10.40 3.25 4.68
C THR A 49 -9.02 3.37 5.31
N ILE A 50 -7.99 3.44 4.47
CA ILE A 50 -6.60 3.44 4.94
C ILE A 50 -6.29 4.72 5.72
N THR A 51 -5.74 4.55 6.92
CA THR A 51 -5.35 5.67 7.78
C THR A 51 -3.86 6.00 7.64
N PRO A 52 -3.42 7.21 8.02
CA PRO A 52 -2.01 7.56 8.00
C PRO A 52 -1.14 6.64 8.86
N GLU A 53 -1.67 6.15 9.99
CA GLU A 53 -0.95 5.26 10.91
C GLU A 53 -0.69 3.87 10.28
N GLU A 54 -1.58 3.41 9.40
CA GLU A 54 -1.41 2.15 8.66
C GLU A 54 -0.38 2.27 7.52
N LEU A 55 -0.13 3.50 7.06
CA LEU A 55 0.82 3.82 5.98
C LEU A 55 2.16 4.41 6.46
N ALA A 56 2.27 4.78 7.73
CA ALA A 56 3.52 5.14 8.40
C ALA A 56 4.35 3.89 8.73
#